data_AF-A0A843HJZ0-F1
#
_entry.id   AF-A0A843HJZ0-F1
#
_cell.length_a   1.000
_cell.length_b   1.000
_cell.length_c   1.000
_cell.angle_alpha   90.00
_cell.angle_beta   90.00
_cell.angle_gamma   90.00
#
_symmetry.space_group_name_H-M   'P 1'
#
loop_
_entity.id
_entity.type
_entity.pdbx_description
1 polymer ?
#
loop_
_entity_poly.entity_id
_entity_poly.type
_entity_poly.pdbx_seq_one_letter_code
_entity_poly.pdbx_strand_id
1 'polypeptide(L)'
;MDIINLRYYDKGYLPIEFINAILDLYQKKTTLKGNKDEEVNYMISKNMLNSAYGMTVTNPIRDELAYENGEYSVTKPDIFQAIDKYNKNKRRFLYYPWGVWVTAYARRRLFTAIEAVGSDFVYSDTDSVKLLNPQIHAKFFEESNALVTNKIEVASQILRIPAEEYSPLTMKGIRKTIGFWDNEGVYDQFKTLGAKRYLVCVNGDYSLTLAGSNKKSTMEYLLNTGDPFGNFTDDLIVPEDYSGRLTLTYLDDPMEGTLVDYNGVPYHYREESGIHMEKSQYHLTMSDDFINYLLGVQELE
;
A
#
# COMPACT_ATOMS: atom_id res chain seq x y z
N MET A 1 -31.83 22.23 4.57
CA MET A 1 -31.83 21.14 5.56
C MET A 1 -31.94 19.89 4.74
N ASP A 2 -30.81 19.24 4.51
CA ASP A 2 -30.74 18.17 3.53
C ASP A 2 -31.09 16.85 4.22
N ILE A 3 -32.10 16.16 3.68
CA ILE A 3 -32.47 14.83 4.15
C ILE A 3 -31.51 13.84 3.50
N ILE A 4 -30.63 13.26 4.32
CA ILE A 4 -29.70 12.21 3.88
C ILE A 4 -30.24 10.83 4.25
N ASN A 5 -30.25 9.91 3.27
CA ASN A 5 -30.58 8.50 3.50
C ASN A 5 -29.31 7.74 3.89
N LEU A 6 -29.30 7.17 5.10
CA LEU A 6 -28.16 6.43 5.64
C LEU A 6 -28.50 4.93 5.72
N ARG A 7 -27.55 4.08 5.31
CA ARG A 7 -27.60 2.63 5.57
C ARG A 7 -26.75 2.32 6.79
N TYR A 8 -27.32 1.59 7.74
CA TYR A 8 -26.62 1.11 8.94
C TYR A 8 -26.63 -0.42 8.98
N TYR A 9 -25.71 -0.98 9.75
CA TYR A 9 -25.56 -2.41 9.97
C TYR A 9 -25.28 -2.65 11.45
N ASP A 10 -25.76 -3.77 11.98
CA ASP A 10 -25.41 -4.18 13.33
C ASP A 10 -23.94 -4.59 13.39
N LYS A 11 -23.23 -4.04 14.36
CA LYS A 11 -21.82 -4.35 14.56
C LYS A 11 -21.70 -5.73 15.21
N GLY A 12 -21.03 -6.65 14.52
CA GLY A 12 -20.64 -7.96 15.03
C GLY A 12 -19.15 -8.22 14.84
N TYR A 13 -18.67 -9.31 15.45
CA TYR A 13 -17.36 -9.86 15.13
C TYR A 13 -17.37 -10.53 13.74
N LEU A 14 -16.21 -10.60 13.11
CA LEU A 14 -16.03 -11.42 11.91
C LEU A 14 -16.21 -12.91 12.25
N PRO A 15 -16.48 -13.77 11.27
CA PRO A 15 -16.48 -15.22 11.49
C PRO A 15 -15.21 -15.68 12.20
N ILE A 16 -15.35 -16.52 13.22
CA ILE A 16 -14.24 -16.88 14.11
C ILE A 16 -13.10 -17.58 13.35
N GLU A 17 -13.43 -18.38 12.34
CA GLU A 17 -12.47 -19.05 11.48
C GLU A 17 -11.63 -18.04 10.69
N PHE A 18 -12.24 -16.93 10.27
CA PHE A 18 -11.54 -15.86 9.58
C PHE A 18 -10.65 -15.06 10.53
N ILE A 19 -11.10 -14.81 11.77
CA ILE A 19 -10.29 -14.19 12.81
C ILE A 19 -9.05 -15.03 13.11
N ASN A 20 -9.22 -16.33 13.35
CA ASN A 20 -8.12 -17.25 13.65
C ASN A 20 -7.11 -17.30 12.50
N ALA A 21 -7.56 -17.31 11.24
CA ALA A 21 -6.67 -17.24 10.08
C ALA A 21 -5.87 -15.92 10.04
N ILE A 22 -6.48 -14.78 10.36
CA ILE A 22 -5.80 -13.49 10.45
C ILE A 22 -4.76 -13.49 11.58
N LEU A 23 -5.11 -14.03 12.75
CA LEU A 23 -4.20 -14.11 13.90
C LEU A 23 -3.01 -15.02 13.63
N ASP A 24 -3.20 -16.18 13.02
CA ASP A 24 -2.11 -17.07 12.59
C ASP A 24 -1.15 -16.38 11.61
N LEU A 25 -1.70 -15.71 10.58
CA LEU A 25 -0.88 -14.95 9.62
C LEU A 25 -0.14 -13.79 10.30
N TYR A 26 -0.78 -13.11 11.24
CA TYR A 26 -0.17 -12.02 12.01
C TYR A 26 0.94 -12.52 12.94
N GLN A 27 0.74 -13.66 13.60
CA GLN A 27 1.73 -14.32 14.44
C GLN A 27 2.95 -14.71 13.60
N LYS A 28 2.76 -15.43 12.48
CA LYS A 28 3.85 -15.81 11.56
C LYS A 28 4.59 -14.58 11.03
N LYS A 29 3.86 -13.56 10.57
CA LYS A 29 4.47 -12.29 10.14
C LYS A 29 5.34 -11.67 11.24
N THR A 30 4.94 -11.77 12.50
CA THR A 30 5.65 -11.17 13.63
C THR A 30 6.87 -11.99 14.06
N THR A 31 6.71 -13.31 14.16
CA THR A 31 7.77 -14.22 14.64
C THR A 31 8.87 -14.43 13.59
N LEU A 32 8.55 -14.38 12.30
CA LEU A 32 9.51 -14.60 11.22
C LEU A 32 10.25 -13.33 10.79
N LYS A 33 9.77 -12.14 11.19
CA LYS A 33 10.36 -10.86 10.75
C LYS A 33 11.82 -10.73 11.19
N GLY A 34 12.71 -10.56 10.22
CA GLY A 34 14.15 -10.38 10.45
C GLY A 34 14.96 -11.67 10.50
N ASN A 35 14.32 -12.84 10.34
CA ASN A 35 15.03 -14.10 10.11
C ASN A 35 15.43 -14.20 8.64
N LYS A 36 16.72 -14.33 8.35
CA LYS A 36 17.23 -14.45 6.98
C LYS A 36 16.81 -15.78 6.33
N ASP A 37 16.70 -16.85 7.10
CA ASP A 37 16.36 -18.18 6.57
C ASP A 37 14.85 -18.33 6.29
N GLU A 38 14.03 -17.48 6.89
CA GLU A 38 12.56 -17.52 6.79
C GLU A 38 11.98 -16.32 6.01
N GLU A 39 12.82 -15.58 5.27
CA GLU A 39 12.40 -14.37 4.55
C GLU A 39 11.24 -14.67 3.58
N VAL A 40 11.28 -15.81 2.89
CA VAL A 40 10.21 -16.26 2.00
C VAL A 40 8.91 -16.49 2.76
N ASN A 41 8.94 -17.21 3.88
CA ASN A 41 7.76 -17.52 4.69
C ASN A 41 7.18 -16.26 5.37
N TYR A 42 8.05 -15.34 5.78
CA TYR A 42 7.66 -14.00 6.24
C TYR A 42 6.91 -13.24 5.12
N MET A 43 7.47 -13.22 3.91
CA MET A 43 6.86 -12.52 2.77
C MET A 43 5.52 -13.15 2.37
N ILE A 44 5.41 -14.47 2.34
CA ILE A 44 4.15 -15.18 2.10
C ILE A 44 3.11 -14.79 3.16
N SER A 45 3.45 -14.88 4.44
CA SER A 45 2.51 -14.56 5.54
C SER A 45 2.05 -13.10 5.49
N LYS A 46 2.99 -12.17 5.25
CA LYS A 46 2.71 -10.74 5.10
C LYS A 46 1.79 -10.48 3.91
N ASN A 47 2.07 -11.09 2.76
CA ASN A 47 1.28 -10.91 1.55
C ASN A 47 -0.11 -11.51 1.71
N MET A 48 -0.25 -12.71 2.28
CA MET A 48 -1.55 -13.34 2.55
C MET A 48 -2.39 -12.52 3.52
N LEU A 49 -1.79 -11.95 4.58
CA LEU A 49 -2.49 -11.07 5.51
C LEU A 49 -3.05 -9.83 4.80
N ASN A 50 -2.26 -9.19 3.95
CA ASN A 50 -2.71 -8.05 3.16
C ASN A 50 -3.77 -8.45 2.13
N SER A 51 -3.62 -9.63 1.51
CA SER A 51 -4.58 -10.19 0.56
C SER A 51 -5.94 -10.52 1.20
N ALA A 52 -6.00 -10.89 2.48
CA ALA A 52 -7.26 -11.10 3.18
C ALA A 52 -8.15 -9.84 3.15
N TYR A 53 -7.54 -8.67 3.35
CA TYR A 53 -8.21 -7.38 3.16
C TYR A 53 -8.51 -7.13 1.68
N GLY A 54 -7.53 -7.28 0.78
CA GLY A 54 -7.68 -7.01 -0.65
C GLY A 54 -8.79 -7.83 -1.33
N MET A 55 -8.91 -9.11 -0.98
CA MET A 55 -9.98 -9.99 -1.45
C MET A 55 -11.35 -9.54 -0.95
N THR A 56 -11.42 -8.97 0.27
CA THR A 56 -12.67 -8.45 0.84
C THR A 56 -13.16 -7.23 0.07
N VAL A 57 -12.25 -6.32 -0.33
CA VAL A 57 -12.59 -5.08 -1.07
C VAL A 57 -12.47 -5.21 -2.58
N THR A 58 -12.30 -6.43 -3.11
CA THR A 58 -12.25 -6.64 -4.57
C THR A 58 -13.60 -6.29 -5.19
N ASN A 59 -13.60 -5.46 -6.23
CA ASN A 59 -14.83 -5.03 -6.89
C ASN A 59 -15.64 -6.25 -7.38
N PRO A 60 -16.86 -6.48 -6.84
CA PRO A 60 -17.70 -7.60 -7.25
C PRO A 60 -18.33 -7.40 -8.63
N ILE A 61 -18.35 -6.17 -9.15
CA ILE A 61 -18.91 -5.81 -10.45
C ILE A 61 -17.73 -5.70 -11.42
N ARG A 62 -17.61 -6.66 -12.33
CA ARG A 62 -16.51 -6.72 -13.31
C ARG A 62 -17.07 -6.61 -14.72
N ASP A 63 -16.37 -5.87 -15.56
CA ASP A 63 -16.66 -5.82 -16.98
C ASP A 63 -16.49 -7.21 -17.61
N GLU A 64 -17.34 -7.52 -18.57
CA GLU A 64 -17.25 -8.72 -19.39
C GLU A 64 -16.39 -8.42 -20.60
N LEU A 65 -15.32 -9.19 -20.75
CA LEU A 65 -14.32 -9.04 -21.80
C LEU A 65 -14.53 -10.17 -22.80
N ALA A 66 -14.78 -9.83 -24.06
CA ALA A 66 -14.93 -10.82 -25.13
C ALA A 66 -13.94 -10.50 -26.26
N TYR A 67 -13.34 -11.55 -26.81
CA TYR A 67 -12.48 -11.46 -27.98
C TYR A 67 -13.04 -12.36 -29.06
N GLU A 68 -13.66 -11.77 -30.08
CA GLU A 68 -14.35 -12.48 -31.15
C GLU A 68 -13.94 -11.88 -32.49
N ASN A 69 -13.62 -12.73 -33.48
CA ASN A 69 -13.25 -12.33 -34.84
C ASN A 69 -12.10 -11.29 -34.94
N GLY A 70 -11.17 -11.29 -33.98
CA GLY A 70 -10.07 -10.34 -33.96
C GLY A 70 -10.39 -9.00 -33.27
N GLU A 71 -11.62 -8.84 -32.76
CA GLU A 71 -12.06 -7.64 -32.06
C GLU A 71 -12.23 -7.89 -30.57
N TYR A 72 -11.74 -6.94 -29.78
CA TYR A 72 -11.92 -6.92 -28.34
C TYR A 72 -13.12 -6.05 -27.98
N SER A 73 -14.09 -6.60 -27.25
CA SER A 73 -15.24 -5.85 -26.76
C SER A 73 -15.33 -5.90 -25.24
N VAL A 74 -15.75 -4.77 -24.67
CA VAL A 74 -15.94 -4.57 -23.23
C VAL A 74 -17.41 -4.28 -23.00
N THR A 75 -18.09 -5.15 -22.27
CA THR A 75 -19.49 -4.99 -21.91
C THR A 75 -19.61 -4.73 -20.42
N LYS A 76 -20.21 -3.61 -20.04
CA LYS A 76 -20.49 -3.30 -18.63
C LYS A 76 -21.66 -4.16 -18.15
N PRO A 77 -21.54 -4.88 -17.02
CA PRO A 77 -22.63 -5.70 -16.52
C PRO A 77 -23.77 -4.84 -15.96
N ASP A 78 -24.96 -5.41 -15.92
CA ASP A 78 -26.03 -4.86 -15.08
C ASP A 78 -25.62 -4.95 -13.60
N ILE A 79 -25.60 -3.81 -12.92
CA ILE A 79 -25.12 -3.68 -11.53
C ILE A 79 -25.92 -4.58 -10.58
N PHE A 80 -27.25 -4.62 -10.73
CA PHE A 80 -28.11 -5.38 -9.83
C PHE A 80 -27.94 -6.88 -10.03
N GLN A 81 -27.84 -7.34 -11.28
CA GLN A 81 -27.57 -8.73 -11.61
C GLN A 81 -26.17 -9.16 -11.15
N ALA A 82 -25.15 -8.32 -11.35
CA ALA A 82 -23.79 -8.60 -10.88
C ALA A 82 -23.73 -8.75 -9.35
N ILE A 83 -24.39 -7.84 -8.62
CA ILE A 83 -24.50 -7.90 -7.16
C ILE A 83 -25.29 -9.14 -6.71
N ASP A 84 -26.41 -9.47 -7.36
CA ASP A 84 -27.22 -10.64 -7.03
C ASP A 84 -26.45 -11.95 -7.26
N LYS A 85 -25.76 -12.07 -8.41
CA LYS A 85 -24.87 -13.19 -8.74
C LYS A 85 -23.74 -13.32 -7.72
N TYR A 86 -23.10 -12.21 -7.36
CA TYR A 86 -22.07 -12.19 -6.32
C TYR A 86 -22.64 -12.65 -4.97
N ASN A 87 -23.83 -12.17 -4.58
CA ASN A 87 -24.47 -12.49 -3.32
C ASN A 87 -24.94 -13.94 -3.20
N LYS A 88 -25.41 -14.53 -4.31
CA LYS A 88 -25.89 -15.92 -4.38
C LYS A 88 -24.79 -16.94 -4.60
N ASN A 89 -23.55 -16.51 -4.83
CA ASN A 89 -22.43 -17.41 -5.04
C ASN A 89 -22.14 -18.24 -3.77
N LYS A 90 -22.37 -19.55 -3.84
CA LYS A 90 -22.14 -20.49 -2.72
C LYS A 90 -20.69 -20.59 -2.27
N ARG A 91 -19.72 -20.20 -3.11
CA ARG A 91 -18.30 -20.16 -2.77
C ARG A 91 -17.88 -18.85 -2.09
N ARG A 92 -18.79 -17.89 -1.95
CA ARG A 92 -18.50 -16.62 -1.30
C ARG A 92 -18.42 -16.82 0.22
N PHE A 93 -17.26 -16.48 0.78
CA PHE A 93 -17.01 -16.47 2.22
C PHE A 93 -16.60 -15.09 2.76
N LEU A 94 -16.43 -14.11 1.87
CA LEU A 94 -16.10 -12.72 2.21
C LEU A 94 -17.28 -11.80 1.92
N TYR A 95 -17.38 -10.74 2.73
CA TYR A 95 -18.42 -9.73 2.61
C TYR A 95 -17.80 -8.35 2.40
N TYR A 96 -18.07 -7.75 1.23
CA TYR A 96 -17.46 -6.49 0.81
C TYR A 96 -17.55 -5.36 1.86
N PRO A 97 -18.69 -5.14 2.54
CA PRO A 97 -18.78 -4.12 3.58
C PRO A 97 -17.82 -4.30 4.77
N TRP A 98 -17.34 -5.51 5.07
CA TRP A 98 -16.31 -5.68 6.11
C TRP A 98 -15.06 -4.86 5.78
N GLY A 99 -14.62 -4.87 4.53
CA GLY A 99 -13.46 -4.11 4.08
C GLY A 99 -13.70 -2.60 4.13
N VAL A 100 -14.89 -2.13 3.76
CA VAL A 100 -15.29 -0.71 3.87
C VAL A 100 -15.19 -0.24 5.33
N TRP A 101 -15.69 -1.03 6.26
CA TRP A 101 -15.61 -0.74 7.70
C TRP A 101 -14.18 -0.72 8.20
N VAL A 102 -13.34 -1.70 7.83
CA VAL A 102 -11.92 -1.73 8.19
C VAL A 102 -11.23 -0.43 7.75
N THR A 103 -11.43 0.01 6.51
CA THR A 103 -10.84 1.26 6.01
C THR A 103 -11.39 2.49 6.71
N ALA A 104 -12.70 2.54 7.00
CA ALA A 104 -13.29 3.64 7.76
C ALA A 104 -12.70 3.76 9.18
N TYR A 105 -12.53 2.63 9.88
CA TYR A 105 -11.91 2.59 11.21
C TYR A 105 -10.43 3.00 11.15
N ALA A 106 -9.67 2.53 10.15
CA ALA A 106 -8.28 2.89 9.97
C ALA A 106 -8.12 4.40 9.71
N ARG A 107 -8.92 4.98 8.79
CA ARG A 107 -8.93 6.42 8.51
C ARG A 107 -9.31 7.25 9.73
N ARG A 108 -10.37 6.86 10.44
CA ARG A 108 -10.76 7.55 11.68
C ARG A 108 -9.62 7.54 12.68
N ARG A 109 -8.96 6.39 12.86
CA ARG A 109 -7.85 6.26 13.81
C ARG A 109 -6.64 7.13 13.42
N LEU A 110 -6.28 7.13 12.14
CA LEU A 110 -5.21 7.98 11.63
C LEU A 110 -5.55 9.45 11.84
N PHE A 111 -6.77 9.86 11.49
CA PHE A 111 -7.22 11.25 11.62
C PHE A 111 -7.24 11.70 13.09
N THR A 112 -7.72 10.87 14.02
CA THR A 112 -7.64 11.17 15.46
C THR A 112 -6.20 11.36 15.93
N ALA A 113 -5.23 10.61 15.38
CA ALA A 113 -3.83 10.83 15.72
C ALA A 113 -3.28 12.13 15.14
N ILE A 114 -3.64 12.48 13.89
CA ILE A 114 -3.27 13.75 13.27
C ILE A 114 -3.83 14.93 14.08
N GLU A 115 -5.11 14.86 14.45
CA GLU A 115 -5.79 15.87 15.26
C GLU A 115 -5.13 16.04 16.63
N ALA A 116 -4.81 14.92 17.30
CA ALA A 116 -4.15 14.96 18.61
C ALA A 116 -2.74 15.53 18.56
N VAL A 117 -1.99 15.27 17.48
CA VAL A 117 -0.64 15.82 17.26
C VAL A 117 -0.69 17.32 16.96
N GLY A 118 -1.73 17.78 16.27
CA GLY A 118 -1.95 19.21 16.01
C GLY A 118 -0.81 19.85 15.19
N SER A 119 -0.25 20.95 15.68
CA SER A 119 0.76 21.74 14.95
C SER A 119 2.10 21.04 14.77
N ASP A 120 2.38 19.98 15.53
CA ASP A 120 3.59 19.18 15.37
C ASP A 120 3.48 18.15 14.23
N PHE A 121 2.34 18.08 13.55
CA PHE A 121 2.12 17.14 12.45
C PHE A 121 2.94 17.55 11.22
N VAL A 122 3.69 16.59 10.67
CA VAL A 122 4.51 16.80 9.47
C VAL A 122 3.96 16.03 8.27
N TYR A 123 3.64 14.74 8.46
CA TYR A 123 3.24 13.86 7.37
C TYR A 123 2.51 12.62 7.88
N SER A 124 1.66 12.00 7.06
CA SER A 124 1.11 10.66 7.30
C SER A 124 1.05 9.83 6.02
N ASP A 125 1.17 8.51 6.17
CA ASP A 125 0.86 7.54 5.12
C ASP A 125 0.11 6.36 5.74
N THR A 126 -1.16 6.20 5.35
CA THR A 126 -2.11 5.10 5.61
C THR A 126 -2.29 4.68 7.08
N ASP A 127 -1.21 4.31 7.76
CA ASP A 127 -1.13 3.77 9.11
C ASP A 127 0.05 4.36 9.92
N SER A 128 0.67 5.44 9.45
CA SER A 128 1.79 6.12 10.11
C SER A 128 1.58 7.63 10.25
N VAL A 129 2.13 8.21 11.32
CA VAL A 129 2.18 9.67 11.55
C VAL A 129 3.63 10.05 11.82
N LYS A 130 4.11 11.09 11.14
CA LYS A 130 5.42 11.72 11.35
C LYS A 130 5.17 13.07 12.01
N LEU A 131 5.81 13.28 13.15
CA LEU A 131 5.58 14.44 14.00
C LEU A 131 6.88 14.99 14.60
N LEU A 132 6.83 16.25 14.98
CA LEU A 132 7.83 16.91 15.81
C LEU A 132 7.50 16.69 17.30
N ASN A 133 8.48 16.90 18.18
CA ASN A 133 8.30 16.87 19.63
C ASN A 133 7.53 15.64 20.19
N PRO A 134 7.91 14.41 19.82
CA PRO A 134 7.13 13.20 20.14
C PRO A 134 6.88 12.99 21.63
N GLN A 135 7.77 13.48 22.49
CA GLN A 135 7.64 13.42 23.95
C GLN A 135 6.38 14.11 24.48
N ILE A 136 5.89 15.16 23.80
CA ILE A 136 4.68 15.90 24.21
C ILE A 136 3.43 15.05 23.95
N HIS A 137 3.48 14.24 22.89
CA HIS A 137 2.34 13.46 22.38
C HIS A 137 2.31 12.02 22.89
N ALA A 138 3.33 11.58 23.65
CA ALA A 138 3.48 10.20 24.13
C ALA A 138 2.23 9.70 24.86
N LYS A 139 1.66 10.54 25.75
CA LYS A 139 0.46 10.21 26.52
C LYS A 139 -0.74 9.83 25.64
N PHE A 140 -0.95 10.54 24.53
CA PHE A 140 -2.03 10.23 23.60
C PHE A 140 -1.87 8.82 23.00
N PHE A 141 -0.65 8.46 22.58
CA PHE A 141 -0.40 7.14 22.01
C PHE A 141 -0.52 6.02 23.04
N GLU A 142 -0.07 6.25 24.28
CA GLU A 142 -0.25 5.33 25.40
C GLU A 142 -1.73 5.07 25.70
N GLU A 143 -2.54 6.12 25.80
CA GLU A 143 -4.00 6.03 26.01
C GLU A 143 -4.69 5.34 24.83
N SER A 144 -4.29 5.69 23.59
CA SER A 144 -4.80 5.05 22.37
C SER A 144 -4.53 3.54 22.36
N ASN A 145 -3.33 3.13 22.79
CA ASN A 145 -2.96 1.72 22.90
C ASN A 145 -3.71 1.02 24.04
N ALA A 146 -3.92 1.67 25.19
CA ALA A 146 -4.73 1.13 26.28
C ALA A 146 -6.18 0.84 25.85
N LEU A 147 -6.78 1.70 25.03
CA LEU A 147 -8.10 1.45 24.44
C LEU A 147 -8.12 0.21 23.53
N VAL A 148 -7.01 -0.09 22.85
CA VAL A 148 -6.87 -1.29 22.03
C VAL A 148 -6.75 -2.53 22.90
N THR A 149 -5.97 -2.47 23.99
CA THR A 149 -5.89 -3.55 24.99
C THR A 149 -7.26 -3.91 25.53
N ASN A 150 -8.05 -2.92 25.99
CA ASN A 150 -9.40 -3.15 26.52
C ASN A 150 -10.31 -3.82 25.47
N LYS A 151 -10.20 -3.44 24.19
CA LYS A 151 -10.97 -4.07 23.10
C LYS A 151 -10.55 -5.52 22.87
N ILE A 152 -9.25 -5.79 22.93
CA ILE A 152 -8.72 -7.16 22.81
C ILE A 152 -9.22 -8.00 23.97
N GLU A 153 -9.15 -7.53 25.22
CA GLU A 153 -9.63 -8.29 26.38
C GLU A 153 -11.10 -8.68 26.26
N VAL A 154 -11.96 -7.73 25.88
CA VAL A 154 -13.39 -7.99 25.63
C VAL A 154 -13.58 -8.98 24.48
N ALA A 155 -12.85 -8.82 23.38
CA ALA A 155 -12.92 -9.73 22.24
C ALA A 155 -12.46 -11.15 22.62
N SER A 156 -11.37 -11.27 23.36
CA SER A 156 -10.81 -12.53 23.85
C SER A 156 -11.81 -13.31 24.70
N GLN A 157 -12.53 -12.63 25.60
CA GLN A 157 -13.56 -13.26 26.44
C GLN A 157 -14.77 -13.73 25.62
N ILE A 158 -15.27 -12.88 24.71
CA ILE A 158 -16.46 -13.19 23.91
C ILE A 158 -16.17 -14.29 22.89
N LEU A 159 -15.03 -14.21 22.20
CA LEU A 159 -14.64 -15.15 21.15
C LEU A 159 -13.93 -16.39 21.68
N ARG A 160 -13.57 -16.40 22.97
CA ARG A 160 -12.76 -17.46 23.62
C ARG A 160 -11.42 -17.68 22.94
N ILE A 161 -10.80 -16.59 22.51
CA ILE A 161 -9.45 -16.57 21.93
C ILE A 161 -8.49 -16.01 22.99
N PRO A 162 -7.38 -16.68 23.33
CA PRO A 162 -6.39 -16.16 24.26
C PRO A 162 -5.87 -14.77 23.83
N ALA A 163 -5.72 -13.84 24.78
CA ALA A 163 -5.25 -12.48 24.50
C ALA A 163 -3.82 -12.45 23.92
N GLU A 164 -3.04 -13.48 24.21
CA GLU A 164 -1.69 -13.70 23.72
C GLU A 164 -1.62 -13.86 22.21
N GLU A 165 -2.67 -14.41 21.57
CA GLU A 165 -2.73 -14.58 20.11
C GLU A 165 -2.80 -13.23 19.37
N TYR A 166 -3.37 -12.21 20.01
CA TYR A 166 -3.39 -10.83 19.52
C TYR A 166 -2.04 -10.12 19.74
N SER A 167 -1.16 -10.68 20.55
CA SER A 167 0.07 -10.05 21.03
C SER A 167 1.30 -10.95 20.93
N PRO A 168 1.64 -11.47 19.72
CA PRO A 168 2.81 -12.32 19.50
C PRO A 168 4.12 -11.62 19.84
N LEU A 169 5.14 -12.42 20.13
CA LEU A 169 6.51 -11.97 20.36
C LEU A 169 7.31 -12.04 19.06
N THR A 170 8.13 -11.02 18.81
CA THR A 170 9.18 -11.07 17.78
C THR A 170 10.29 -12.04 18.19
N MET A 171 11.20 -12.37 17.26
CA MET A 171 12.41 -13.16 17.59
C MET A 171 13.26 -12.55 18.71
N LYS A 172 13.20 -11.23 18.89
CA LYS A 172 13.93 -10.50 19.94
C LYS A 172 13.16 -10.45 21.27
N GLY A 173 12.05 -11.18 21.40
CA GLY A 173 11.21 -11.19 22.61
C GLY A 173 10.37 -9.91 22.80
N ILE A 174 10.31 -9.03 21.81
CA ILE A 174 9.48 -7.82 21.87
C ILE A 174 8.04 -8.17 21.51
N ARG A 175 7.08 -7.84 22.39
CA ARG A 175 5.65 -8.03 22.16
C ARG A 175 5.12 -7.05 21.12
N LYS A 176 4.36 -7.54 20.15
CA LYS A 176 3.73 -6.72 19.09
C LYS A 176 2.22 -6.97 19.05
N THR A 177 1.50 -6.25 19.90
CA THR A 177 0.03 -6.28 19.95
C THR A 177 -0.57 -5.70 18.68
N ILE A 178 -1.51 -6.41 18.08
CA ILE A 178 -2.17 -5.99 16.85
C ILE A 178 -2.91 -4.66 17.06
N GLY A 179 -2.67 -3.74 16.13
CA GLY A 179 -3.28 -2.42 16.18
C GLY A 179 -2.73 -1.55 17.29
N PHE A 180 -1.49 -1.71 17.76
CA PHE A 180 -0.82 -0.66 18.54
C PHE A 180 -0.20 0.39 17.62
N TRP A 181 -0.14 1.63 18.10
CA TRP A 181 0.84 2.60 17.62
C TRP A 181 2.21 2.21 18.16
N ASP A 182 3.17 2.07 17.26
CA ASP A 182 4.54 1.62 17.55
C ASP A 182 5.51 2.76 17.21
N ASN A 183 6.54 2.93 18.05
CA ASN A 183 7.55 3.94 17.80
C ASN A 183 8.61 3.37 16.85
N GLU A 184 8.67 3.89 15.62
CA GLU A 184 9.63 3.47 14.59
C GLU A 184 10.97 4.22 14.65
N GLY A 185 11.16 5.10 15.63
CA GLY A 185 12.39 5.87 15.82
C GLY A 185 12.28 7.32 15.37
N VAL A 186 13.42 8.01 15.40
CA VAL A 186 13.55 9.44 15.06
C VAL A 186 14.45 9.56 13.83
N TYR A 187 14.09 10.49 12.95
CA TYR A 187 14.90 10.84 11.78
C TYR A 187 15.80 12.03 12.10
N ASP A 188 17.06 11.98 11.64
CA ASP A 188 17.94 13.15 11.70
C ASP A 188 17.48 14.21 10.70
N GLN A 189 17.04 13.76 9.52
CA GLN A 189 16.47 14.60 8.48
C GLN A 189 15.29 13.90 7.82
N PHE A 190 14.23 14.67 7.56
CA PHE A 190 13.03 14.22 6.86
C PHE A 190 12.59 15.32 5.90
N LYS A 191 12.37 14.97 4.63
CA LYS A 191 11.83 15.89 3.61
C LYS A 191 10.76 15.16 2.82
N THR A 192 9.60 15.79 2.67
CA THR A 192 8.48 15.27 1.88
C THR A 192 8.13 16.27 0.78
N LEU A 193 7.80 15.74 -0.41
CA LEU A 193 7.26 16.47 -1.56
C LEU A 193 5.80 16.05 -1.83
N GLY A 194 5.13 15.47 -0.82
CA GLY A 194 3.75 15.02 -0.89
C GLY A 194 3.58 13.51 -0.72
N ALA A 195 2.42 13.01 -1.11
CA ALA A 195 2.01 11.63 -0.87
C ALA A 195 2.98 10.63 -1.50
N LYS A 196 3.55 9.74 -0.68
CA LYS A 196 4.51 8.68 -1.09
C LYS A 196 5.75 9.21 -1.82
N ARG A 197 6.17 10.44 -1.47
CA ARG A 197 7.36 11.12 -2.01
C ARG A 197 8.13 11.76 -0.87
N TYR A 198 9.01 11.01 -0.23
CA TYR A 198 9.82 11.51 0.88
C TYR A 198 11.19 10.85 0.96
N LEU A 199 12.15 11.61 1.47
CA LEU A 199 13.52 11.21 1.74
C LEU A 199 13.80 11.35 3.23
N VAL A 200 14.43 10.33 3.81
CA VAL A 200 14.83 10.31 5.22
C VAL A 200 16.29 9.97 5.36
N CYS A 201 16.93 10.50 6.41
CA CYS A 201 18.28 10.13 6.84
C CYS A 201 18.26 9.78 8.32
N VAL A 202 18.88 8.65 8.66
CA VAL A 202 19.05 8.15 10.03
C VAL A 202 20.47 7.64 10.18
N ASN A 203 21.26 8.21 11.09
CA ASN A 203 22.66 7.87 11.32
C ASN A 203 23.53 7.89 10.04
N GLY A 204 23.21 8.77 9.09
CA GLY A 204 23.88 8.85 7.79
C GLY A 204 23.35 7.89 6.71
N ASP A 205 22.42 6.99 7.06
CA ASP A 205 21.78 6.10 6.10
C ASP A 205 20.54 6.75 5.48
N TYR A 206 20.52 6.86 4.16
CA TYR A 206 19.42 7.44 3.40
C TYR A 206 18.39 6.40 2.99
N SER A 207 17.11 6.75 3.09
CA SER A 207 16.01 5.92 2.58
C SER A 207 15.00 6.77 1.82
N LEU A 208 14.75 6.37 0.57
CA LEU A 208 13.87 7.06 -0.36
C LEU A 208 12.55 6.30 -0.50
N THR A 209 11.44 7.03 -0.36
CA THR A 209 10.13 6.60 -0.83
C THR A 209 9.73 7.49 -1.99
N LEU A 210 9.78 6.90 -3.19
CA LEU A 210 9.38 7.56 -4.43
C LEU A 210 8.52 6.61 -5.26
N ALA A 211 7.25 6.92 -5.42
CA ALA A 211 6.35 6.13 -6.25
C ALA A 211 6.63 6.35 -7.75
N GLY A 212 6.67 5.25 -8.52
CA GLY A 212 6.91 5.28 -9.96
C GLY A 212 8.38 5.24 -10.38
N SER A 213 9.32 5.05 -9.45
CA SER A 213 10.74 4.89 -9.75
C SER A 213 11.41 3.86 -8.84
N ASN A 214 12.54 3.30 -9.28
CA ASN A 214 13.31 2.33 -8.50
C ASN A 214 14.06 3.03 -7.36
N LYS A 215 13.57 2.84 -6.14
CA LYS A 215 14.10 3.49 -4.93
C LYS A 215 15.62 3.34 -4.76
N LYS A 216 16.19 2.17 -5.05
CA LYS A 216 17.62 1.91 -4.84
C LYS A 216 18.45 2.67 -5.86
N SER A 217 18.09 2.53 -7.14
CA SER A 217 18.80 3.16 -8.25
C SER A 217 18.67 4.69 -8.22
N THR A 218 17.49 5.21 -7.86
CA THR A 218 17.29 6.65 -7.68
C THR A 218 18.05 7.21 -6.49
N MET A 219 18.12 6.46 -5.37
CA MET A 219 18.90 6.90 -4.23
C MET A 219 20.40 6.96 -4.57
N GLU A 220 20.91 6.00 -5.34
CA GLU A 220 22.28 6.03 -5.86
C GLU A 220 22.54 7.29 -6.70
N TYR A 221 21.62 7.64 -7.60
CA TYR A 221 21.68 8.90 -8.35
C TYR A 221 21.72 10.12 -7.43
N LEU A 222 20.83 10.20 -6.44
CA LEU A 222 20.79 11.32 -5.49
C LEU A 222 22.07 11.42 -4.65
N LEU A 223 22.65 10.30 -4.22
CA LEU A 223 23.93 10.28 -3.50
C LEU A 223 25.06 10.85 -4.37
N ASN A 224 25.07 10.52 -5.67
CA ASN A 224 26.07 11.03 -6.62
C ASN A 224 25.97 12.54 -6.86
N THR A 225 24.85 13.18 -6.51
CA THR A 225 24.72 14.65 -6.58
C THR A 225 25.48 15.40 -5.48
N GLY A 226 25.90 14.70 -4.42
CA GLY A 226 26.59 15.28 -3.25
C GLY A 226 25.66 15.95 -2.23
N ASP A 227 24.45 16.35 -2.60
CA ASP A 227 23.42 16.87 -1.69
C ASP A 227 22.05 16.23 -1.99
N PRO A 228 21.77 15.02 -1.45
CA PRO A 228 20.53 14.31 -1.71
C PRO A 228 19.27 15.10 -1.33
N PHE A 229 19.29 15.83 -0.22
CA PHE A 229 18.13 16.60 0.24
C PHE A 229 17.92 17.88 -0.57
N GLY A 230 19.00 18.57 -0.92
CA GLY A 230 18.94 19.75 -1.78
C GLY A 230 18.44 19.42 -3.19
N ASN A 231 18.85 18.28 -3.74
CA ASN A 231 18.44 17.85 -5.09
C ASN A 231 17.11 17.08 -5.14
N PHE A 232 16.57 16.64 -4.00
CA PHE A 232 15.22 16.08 -3.94
C PHE A 232 14.17 17.20 -3.96
N THR A 233 13.86 17.71 -5.16
CA THR A 233 12.94 18.84 -5.41
C THR A 233 11.83 18.47 -6.39
N ASP A 234 10.92 19.42 -6.62
CA ASP A 234 9.75 19.27 -7.49
C ASP A 234 10.05 19.09 -8.97
N ASP A 235 11.29 19.31 -9.40
CA ASP A 235 11.74 19.16 -10.79
C ASP A 235 12.83 18.09 -10.90
N LEU A 236 12.84 17.12 -9.97
CA LEU A 236 13.81 16.05 -9.98
C LEU A 236 13.64 15.20 -11.25
N ILE A 237 14.61 15.30 -12.15
CA ILE A 237 14.78 14.40 -13.28
C ILE A 237 15.74 13.29 -12.89
N VAL A 238 15.25 12.06 -12.90
CA VAL A 238 16.05 10.85 -12.75
C VAL A 238 16.30 10.26 -14.14
N PRO A 239 17.57 10.15 -14.58
CA PRO A 239 17.91 9.57 -15.87
C PRO A 239 17.41 8.14 -16.02
N GLU A 240 17.24 7.68 -17.26
CA GLU A 240 16.69 6.35 -17.59
C GLU A 240 17.48 5.18 -16.97
N ASP A 241 18.80 5.34 -16.83
CA ASP A 241 19.67 4.35 -16.18
C ASP A 241 19.43 4.23 -14.67
N TYR A 242 18.88 5.27 -14.05
CA TYR A 242 18.65 5.34 -12.60
C TYR A 242 17.16 5.31 -12.21
N SER A 243 16.26 5.50 -13.17
CA SER A 243 14.82 5.55 -12.91
C SER A 243 14.23 4.16 -12.65
N GLY A 244 14.82 3.13 -13.27
CA GLY A 244 14.27 1.77 -13.34
C GLY A 244 12.89 1.68 -14.01
N ARG A 245 12.46 2.71 -14.72
CA ARG A 245 11.20 2.70 -15.50
C ARG A 245 11.44 2.08 -16.86
N LEU A 246 10.41 1.38 -17.32
CA LEU A 246 10.33 0.90 -18.69
C LEU A 246 9.13 1.55 -19.38
N THR A 247 9.35 1.97 -20.62
CA THR A 247 8.28 2.30 -21.56
C THR A 247 8.01 1.07 -22.41
N LEU A 248 6.73 0.70 -22.52
CA LEU A 248 6.28 -0.40 -23.36
C LEU A 248 5.69 0.18 -24.65
N THR A 249 6.20 -0.29 -25.78
CA THR A 249 5.67 0.05 -27.11
C THR A 249 5.11 -1.22 -27.73
N TYR A 250 3.81 -1.21 -28.03
CA TYR A 250 3.15 -2.30 -28.74
C TYR A 250 3.45 -2.15 -30.23
N LEU A 251 3.95 -3.24 -30.83
CA LEU A 251 4.24 -3.36 -32.24
C LEU A 251 3.14 -4.24 -32.83
N ASP A 252 2.13 -3.63 -33.42
CA ASP A 252 0.97 -4.35 -33.96
C ASP A 252 1.16 -4.74 -35.44
N ASP A 253 2.24 -4.24 -36.08
CA ASP A 253 2.60 -4.58 -37.45
C ASP A 253 3.51 -5.82 -37.50
N PRO A 254 3.27 -6.77 -38.41
CA PRO A 254 4.13 -7.94 -38.58
C PRO A 254 5.58 -7.56 -38.89
N MET A 255 6.52 -8.21 -38.18
CA MET A 255 7.95 -8.04 -38.37
C MET A 255 8.58 -9.38 -38.75
N GLU A 256 9.46 -9.35 -39.76
CA GLU A 256 10.25 -10.52 -40.15
C GLU A 256 11.71 -10.16 -40.32
N GLY A 257 12.60 -11.13 -40.11
CA GLY A 257 14.04 -10.92 -40.17
C GLY A 257 14.83 -12.22 -40.13
N THR A 258 16.15 -12.11 -40.05
CA THR A 258 17.04 -13.26 -39.89
C THR A 258 17.91 -13.04 -38.66
N LEU A 259 17.87 -14.00 -37.74
CA LEU A 259 18.65 -14.01 -36.51
C LEU A 259 19.69 -15.12 -36.60
N VAL A 260 20.93 -14.84 -36.23
CA VAL A 260 22.02 -15.81 -36.27
C VAL A 260 22.26 -16.33 -34.86
N ASP A 261 22.23 -17.65 -34.68
CA ASP A 261 22.48 -18.26 -33.37
C ASP A 261 23.97 -18.18 -32.97
N TYR A 262 24.28 -18.63 -31.75
CA TYR A 262 25.65 -18.62 -31.22
C TYR A 262 26.64 -19.53 -31.99
N ASN A 263 26.14 -20.40 -32.87
CA ASN A 263 26.94 -21.25 -33.76
C ASN A 263 27.07 -20.69 -35.18
N GLY A 264 26.52 -19.50 -35.46
CA GLY A 264 26.54 -18.90 -36.79
C GLY A 264 25.43 -19.39 -37.73
N VAL A 265 24.43 -20.12 -37.23
CA VAL A 265 23.33 -20.65 -38.05
C VAL A 265 22.23 -19.60 -38.18
N PRO A 266 21.88 -19.16 -39.41
CA PRO A 266 20.79 -18.21 -39.62
C PRO A 266 19.42 -18.87 -39.45
N TYR A 267 18.52 -18.18 -38.77
CA TYR A 267 17.12 -18.55 -38.55
C TYR A 267 16.23 -17.38 -38.99
N HIS A 268 15.28 -17.64 -39.88
CA HIS A 268 14.28 -16.64 -40.25
C HIS A 268 13.16 -16.63 -39.20
N TYR A 269 12.85 -15.46 -38.67
CA TYR A 269 11.71 -15.27 -37.76
C TYR A 269 10.67 -14.38 -38.42
N ARG A 270 9.42 -14.59 -38.02
CA ARG A 270 8.28 -13.72 -38.34
C ARG A 270 7.39 -13.66 -37.11
N GLU A 271 7.21 -12.47 -36.59
CA GLU A 271 6.33 -12.16 -35.45
C GLU A 271 5.19 -11.30 -35.97
N GLU A 272 3.94 -11.69 -35.69
CA GLU A 272 2.77 -10.93 -36.14
C GLU A 272 2.55 -9.69 -35.28
N SER A 273 3.05 -9.69 -34.04
CA SER A 273 3.06 -8.54 -33.15
C SER A 273 4.16 -8.72 -32.09
N GLY A 274 4.49 -7.63 -31.38
CA GLY A 274 5.52 -7.65 -30.34
C GLY A 274 5.34 -6.55 -29.31
N ILE A 275 6.10 -6.66 -28.22
CA ILE A 275 6.20 -5.60 -27.21
C ILE A 275 7.67 -5.25 -27.08
N HIS A 276 8.00 -4.00 -27.41
CA HIS A 276 9.33 -3.44 -27.15
C HIS A 276 9.34 -2.78 -25.78
N MET A 277 10.38 -3.06 -24.99
CA MET A 277 10.61 -2.44 -23.69
C MET A 277 11.92 -1.67 -23.71
N GLU A 278 11.86 -0.37 -23.45
CA GLU A 278 13.04 0.47 -23.31
C GLU A 278 13.04 1.19 -21.97
N LYS A 279 14.22 1.59 -21.50
CA LYS A 279 14.33 2.41 -20.28
C LYS A 279 13.74 3.79 -20.55
N SER A 280 13.20 4.43 -19.52
CA SER A 280 12.70 5.79 -19.64
C SER A 280 13.00 6.63 -18.41
N GLN A 281 13.05 7.94 -18.58
CA GLN A 281 13.32 8.86 -17.48
C GLN A 281 12.15 8.92 -16.49
N TYR A 282 12.44 9.31 -15.25
CA TYR A 282 11.41 9.70 -14.28
C TYR A 282 11.49 11.20 -14.05
N HIS A 283 10.37 11.88 -14.26
CA HIS A 283 10.20 13.27 -13.90
C HIS A 283 9.30 13.31 -12.67
N LEU A 284 9.83 13.82 -11.57
CA LEU A 284 9.02 14.18 -10.42
C LEU A 284 8.33 15.50 -10.77
N THR A 285 7.01 15.55 -10.67
CA THR A 285 6.24 16.80 -10.65
C THR A 285 5.15 16.69 -9.60
N MET A 286 5.00 17.69 -8.76
CA MET A 286 3.84 17.90 -7.90
C MET A 286 2.63 18.13 -8.81
N SER A 287 1.48 17.62 -8.38
CA SER A 287 0.23 17.92 -9.08
C SER A 287 -0.13 19.38 -8.88
N ASP A 288 -0.62 20.04 -9.92
CA ASP A 288 -1.09 21.43 -9.86
C ASP A 288 -2.06 21.66 -8.69
N ASP A 289 -2.97 20.71 -8.44
CA ASP A 289 -3.91 20.74 -7.31
C ASP A 289 -3.21 20.84 -5.94
N PHE A 290 -2.07 20.17 -5.77
CA PHE A 290 -1.33 20.18 -4.51
C PHE A 290 -0.56 21.49 -4.34
N ILE A 291 0.00 22.02 -5.44
CA ILE A 291 0.62 23.35 -5.46
C ILE A 291 -0.43 24.41 -5.12
N ASN A 292 -1.60 24.37 -5.77
CA ASN A 292 -2.72 25.26 -5.51
C ASN A 292 -3.18 25.20 -4.05
N TYR A 293 -3.29 23.99 -3.48
CA TYR A 293 -3.60 23.80 -2.06
C TYR A 293 -2.54 24.45 -1.14
N LEU A 294 -1.25 24.23 -1.39
CA LEU A 294 -0.16 24.83 -0.60
C LEU A 294 -0.13 26.35 -0.70
N LEU A 295 -0.45 26.90 -1.88
CA LEU A 295 -0.55 28.33 -2.13
C LEU A 295 -1.84 28.96 -1.58
N GLY A 296 -2.77 28.14 -1.04
CA GLY A 296 -4.04 28.61 -0.52
C GLY A 296 -4.98 29.16 -1.59
N VAL A 297 -4.83 28.71 -2.85
CA VAL A 297 -5.72 29.08 -3.95
C VAL A 297 -7.11 28.50 -3.65
N GLN A 298 -8.08 29.36 -3.41
CA GLN A 298 -9.48 28.98 -3.29
C GLN A 298 -10.16 29.23 -4.64
N GLU A 299 -10.61 28.17 -5.30
CA GLU A 299 -11.57 28.33 -6.39
C GLU A 299 -12.88 28.84 -5.79
N LEU A 300 -13.27 30.06 -6.15
CA LEU A 300 -14.59 30.59 -5.86
C LEU A 300 -15.59 29.84 -6.74
N GLU A 301 -16.30 28.87 -6.16
CA GLU A 301 -17.55 28.35 -6.73
C GLU A 301 -18.69 29.37 -6.62
#